data_AF-A0A9D7M7I5-F1
#
_entry.id   AF-A0A9D7M7I5-F1
#
_cell.length_a   1.000
_cell.length_b   1.000
_cell.length_c   1.000
_cell.angle_alpha   90.00
_cell.angle_beta   90.00
_cell.angle_gamma   90.00
#
_symmetry.space_group_name_H-M   'P 1'
#
loop_
_entity.id
_entity.type
_entity.pdbx_description
1 polymer ?
#
loop_
_entity_poly.entity_id
_entity_poly.type
_entity_poly.pdbx_seq_one_letter_code
_entity_poly.pdbx_strand_id
1 'polypeptide(L)'
;MYETLDYIDTAVVLINQLMPSAKRIGTVYNQSEPQSQDAFDVLQKKCKELGLELISLPVNNSSEAQLVTQALLNKRLMLFCTPDNVIFAAFETVVKSCDEANVPVFTSEAGLVSRGALASFGADFYQWGYDAGLQAAWF
;
A
#
# COMPACT_ATOMS: atom_id res chain seq x y z
N MET A 1 18.32 -8.35 -10.54
CA MET A 1 17.69 -8.36 -9.21
C MET A 1 16.18 -8.48 -9.41
N TYR A 2 15.49 -9.40 -8.73
CA TYR A 2 14.02 -9.52 -8.81
C TYR A 2 13.40 -8.83 -7.59
N GLU A 3 12.24 -8.20 -7.78
CA GLU A 3 11.49 -7.61 -6.68
C GLU A 3 11.01 -8.71 -5.72
N THR A 4 11.40 -8.62 -4.47
CA THR A 4 10.90 -9.45 -3.37
C THR A 4 9.94 -8.60 -2.55
N LEU A 5 8.64 -8.90 -2.59
CA LEU A 5 7.57 -8.14 -1.92
C LEU A 5 7.61 -8.25 -0.37
N ASP A 6 8.68 -8.81 0.19
CA ASP A 6 8.93 -9.00 1.64
C ASP A 6 8.86 -7.68 2.45
N TYR A 7 9.05 -6.53 1.80
CA TYR A 7 8.89 -5.23 2.44
C TYR A 7 7.43 -4.96 2.84
N ILE A 8 6.45 -5.49 2.09
CA ILE A 8 5.02 -5.39 2.43
C ILE A 8 4.76 -6.14 3.74
N ASP A 9 5.36 -7.33 3.90
CA ASP A 9 5.23 -8.11 5.12
C ASP A 9 5.68 -7.33 6.35
N THR A 10 6.86 -6.73 6.23
CA THR A 10 7.47 -5.94 7.31
C THR A 10 6.66 -4.69 7.60
N ALA A 11 6.08 -4.04 6.58
CA ALA A 11 5.21 -2.88 6.75
C ALA A 11 3.99 -3.21 7.61
N VAL A 12 3.31 -4.33 7.34
CA VAL A 12 2.12 -4.74 8.12
C VAL A 12 2.49 -5.04 9.58
N VAL A 13 3.63 -5.68 9.83
CA VAL A 13 4.11 -5.94 11.20
C VAL A 13 4.37 -4.63 11.95
N LEU A 14 5.04 -3.67 11.33
CA LEU A 14 5.33 -2.38 11.95
C LEU A 14 4.05 -1.58 12.21
N ILE A 15 3.10 -1.61 11.29
CA ILE A 15 1.79 -0.97 11.46
C ILE A 15 1.06 -1.56 12.67
N ASN A 16 1.07 -2.89 12.84
CA ASN A 16 0.47 -3.54 13.99
C ASN A 16 1.14 -3.15 15.31
N GLN A 17 2.44 -2.83 15.30
CA GLN A 17 3.16 -2.31 16.47
C GLN A 17 2.85 -0.83 16.75
N LEU A 18 2.73 0.00 15.71
CA LEU A 18 2.46 1.43 15.82
C LEU A 18 1.00 1.73 16.19
N MET A 19 0.07 0.88 15.72
CA MET A 19 -1.36 1.00 15.98
C MET A 19 -1.95 -0.33 16.48
N PRO A 20 -1.58 -0.77 17.70
CA PRO A 20 -1.98 -2.08 18.22
C PRO A 20 -3.49 -2.22 18.46
N SER A 21 -4.22 -1.10 18.52
CA SER A 21 -5.68 -1.10 18.63
C SER A 21 -6.40 -1.35 17.30
N ALA A 22 -5.70 -1.28 16.18
CA ALA A 22 -6.30 -1.36 14.87
C ALA A 22 -6.38 -2.82 14.40
N LYS A 23 -7.61 -3.30 14.25
CA LYS A 23 -7.90 -4.69 13.85
C LYS A 23 -8.32 -4.86 12.40
N ARG A 24 -8.51 -3.74 11.69
CA ARG A 24 -9.02 -3.71 10.32
C ARG A 24 -8.11 -2.88 9.43
N ILE A 25 -7.67 -3.47 8.34
CA ILE A 25 -6.90 -2.83 7.28
C ILE A 25 -7.79 -2.75 6.06
N GLY A 26 -7.88 -1.57 5.46
CA GLY A 26 -8.48 -1.35 4.16
C GLY A 26 -7.40 -1.26 3.09
N THR A 27 -7.62 -1.85 1.92
CA THR A 27 -6.80 -1.59 0.74
C THR A 27 -7.67 -1.42 -0.49
N VAL A 28 -7.27 -0.53 -1.38
CA VAL A 28 -7.74 -0.53 -2.77
C VAL A 28 -6.63 -1.15 -3.62
N TYR A 29 -6.97 -1.83 -4.72
CA TYR A 29 -5.97 -2.50 -5.57
C TYR A 29 -6.53 -2.74 -6.97
N ASN A 30 -5.66 -2.77 -7.98
CA ASN A 30 -6.02 -3.09 -9.34
C ASN A 30 -5.90 -4.58 -9.65
N GLN A 31 -7.02 -5.30 -9.49
CA GLN A 31 -7.13 -6.74 -9.78
C GLN A 31 -6.81 -7.12 -11.25
N SER A 32 -6.82 -6.16 -12.17
CA SER A 32 -6.49 -6.40 -13.59
C SER A 32 -4.99 -6.38 -13.84
N GLU A 33 -4.19 -5.94 -12.87
CA GLU A 33 -2.75 -5.77 -12.97
C GLU A 33 -2.02 -6.82 -12.13
N PRO A 34 -1.24 -7.74 -12.74
CA PRO A 34 -0.59 -8.83 -12.03
C PRO A 34 0.26 -8.36 -10.84
N GLN A 35 1.05 -7.30 -11.00
CA GLN A 35 1.86 -6.73 -9.92
C GLN A 35 1.04 -6.27 -8.70
N SER A 36 -0.15 -5.71 -8.94
CA SER A 36 -1.02 -5.22 -7.86
C SER A 36 -1.72 -6.40 -7.18
N GLN A 37 -2.12 -7.41 -7.95
CA GLN A 37 -2.65 -8.66 -7.42
C GLN A 37 -1.62 -9.39 -6.54
N ASP A 38 -0.37 -9.49 -6.98
CA ASP A 38 0.71 -10.13 -6.21
C ASP A 38 0.95 -9.39 -4.88
N ALA A 39 1.01 -8.05 -4.91
CA ALA A 39 1.14 -7.24 -3.70
C ALA A 39 -0.06 -7.40 -2.74
N PHE A 40 -1.28 -7.49 -3.29
CA PHE A 40 -2.48 -7.76 -2.50
C PHE A 40 -2.45 -9.14 -1.85
N ASP A 41 -2.00 -10.19 -2.56
CA ASP A 41 -1.95 -11.55 -2.03
C ASP A 41 -0.96 -11.66 -0.86
N VAL A 42 0.19 -10.98 -0.96
CA VAL A 42 1.17 -10.86 0.13
C VAL A 42 0.55 -10.15 1.35
N LEU A 43 -0.07 -8.99 1.14
CA LEU A 43 -0.80 -8.25 2.19
C LEU A 43 -1.89 -9.11 2.85
N GLN A 44 -2.68 -9.84 2.06
CA GLN A 44 -3.75 -10.71 2.53
C GLN A 44 -3.21 -11.84 3.41
N LYS A 45 -2.13 -12.49 2.97
CA LYS A 45 -1.48 -13.56 3.71
C LYS A 45 -1.00 -13.05 5.08
N LYS A 46 -0.37 -11.88 5.14
CA LYS A 46 0.11 -11.31 6.41
C LYS A 46 -0.96 -10.81 7.33
N CYS A 47 -2.00 -10.16 6.81
CA CYS A 47 -3.17 -9.82 7.62
C CYS A 47 -3.73 -11.08 8.30
N LYS A 48 -3.85 -12.19 7.56
CA LYS A 48 -4.33 -13.47 8.10
C LYS A 48 -3.41 -14.05 9.18
N GLU A 49 -2.09 -14.04 8.97
CA GLU A 49 -1.11 -14.51 9.96
C GLU A 49 -1.15 -13.70 11.27
N LEU A 50 -1.42 -12.40 11.19
CA LEU A 50 -1.49 -11.49 12.34
C LEU A 50 -2.90 -11.39 12.95
N GLY A 51 -3.91 -12.08 12.41
CA GLY A 51 -5.29 -12.01 12.88
C GLY A 51 -5.98 -10.67 12.61
N LEU A 52 -5.52 -9.93 11.59
CA LEU A 52 -6.09 -8.67 11.13
C LEU A 52 -7.15 -8.93 10.06
N GLU A 53 -8.25 -8.18 10.11
CA GLU A 53 -9.31 -8.21 9.10
C GLU A 53 -8.89 -7.32 7.91
N LEU A 54 -8.61 -7.93 6.76
CA LEU A 54 -8.38 -7.20 5.52
C LEU A 54 -9.71 -6.98 4.78
N ILE A 55 -10.01 -5.72 4.50
CA ILE A 55 -11.15 -5.30 3.70
C ILE A 55 -10.60 -4.68 2.42
N SER A 56 -10.95 -5.23 1.26
CA SER A 56 -10.48 -4.70 -0.01
C SER A 56 -11.61 -4.37 -0.98
N LEU A 57 -11.36 -3.38 -1.82
CA LEU A 57 -12.20 -3.06 -2.98
C LEU A 57 -11.32 -2.90 -4.22
N PRO A 58 -11.70 -3.49 -5.36
CA PRO A 58 -10.95 -3.35 -6.59
C PRO A 58 -11.12 -1.94 -7.19
N VAL A 59 -10.09 -1.48 -7.91
CA VAL A 59 -10.09 -0.25 -8.70
C VAL A 59 -9.48 -0.54 -10.08
N ASN A 60 -10.00 0.05 -11.15
CA ASN A 60 -9.53 -0.18 -12.52
C ASN A 60 -8.85 1.05 -13.13
N ASN A 61 -9.08 2.24 -12.57
CA ASN A 61 -8.53 3.50 -13.06
C ASN A 61 -8.53 4.57 -11.96
N SER A 62 -7.74 5.63 -12.15
CA SER A 62 -7.56 6.68 -11.14
C SER A 62 -8.82 7.52 -10.92
N SER A 63 -9.71 7.62 -11.90
CA SER A 63 -10.93 8.42 -11.82
C SER A 63 -11.96 7.84 -10.85
N GLU A 64 -12.00 6.52 -10.67
CA GLU A 64 -12.93 5.86 -9.73
C GLU A 64 -12.33 5.67 -8.32
N ALA A 65 -11.02 5.88 -8.16
CA ALA A 65 -10.29 5.65 -6.90
C ALA A 65 -10.89 6.43 -5.71
N GLN A 66 -11.37 7.65 -5.93
CA GLN A 66 -12.01 8.45 -4.89
C GLN A 66 -13.27 7.78 -4.34
N LEU A 67 -14.17 7.37 -5.23
CA LEU A 67 -15.45 6.77 -4.87
C LEU A 67 -15.23 5.43 -4.15
N VAL A 68 -14.32 4.61 -4.67
CA VAL A 68 -13.97 3.31 -4.09
C VAL A 68 -13.36 3.49 -2.70
N THR A 69 -12.44 4.45 -2.54
CA THR A 69 -11.83 4.78 -1.23
C THR A 69 -12.90 5.22 -0.23
N GLN A 70 -13.81 6.12 -0.62
CA GLN A 70 -14.89 6.56 0.27
C GLN A 70 -15.81 5.42 0.72
N ALA A 71 -16.14 4.49 -0.19
CA ALA A 71 -16.90 3.29 0.15
C ALA A 71 -16.18 2.41 1.19
N LEU A 72 -14.85 2.34 1.10
CA LEU A 72 -14.00 1.59 2.03
C LEU A 72 -13.95 2.26 3.41
N LEU A 73 -13.80 3.58 3.47
CA LEU A 73 -13.65 4.36 4.72
C LEU A 73 -14.85 4.22 5.69
N ASN A 74 -16.05 3.98 5.16
CA ASN A 74 -17.26 3.74 5.97
C ASN A 74 -17.16 2.51 6.91
N LYS A 75 -16.13 1.67 6.76
CA LYS A 75 -15.96 0.40 7.49
C LYS A 75 -15.08 0.50 8.74
N ARG A 76 -14.66 1.71 9.15
CA ARG A 76 -13.82 1.98 10.35
C ARG A 76 -12.52 1.16 10.35
N LEU A 77 -11.59 1.54 9.49
CA LEU A 77 -10.33 0.87 9.23
C LEU A 77 -9.19 1.89 9.15
N MET A 78 -7.95 1.40 9.14
CA MET A 78 -6.81 2.16 8.61
C MET A 78 -6.63 1.82 7.12
N LEU A 79 -6.12 2.73 6.31
CA LEU A 79 -5.84 2.44 4.90
C LEU A 79 -4.38 2.01 4.71
N PHE A 80 -4.16 0.93 3.95
CA PHE A 80 -2.86 0.56 3.42
C PHE A 80 -2.88 0.65 1.89
N CYS A 81 -1.99 1.44 1.32
CA CYS A 81 -1.80 1.54 -0.13
C CYS A 81 -0.63 0.64 -0.55
N THR A 82 -0.96 -0.44 -1.27
CA THR A 82 0.03 -1.31 -1.93
C THR A 82 0.68 -0.61 -3.14
N PRO A 83 1.81 -1.14 -3.64
CA PRO A 83 2.41 -0.66 -4.88
C PRO A 83 1.45 -0.88 -6.06
N ASP A 84 0.94 0.20 -6.63
CA ASP A 84 -0.09 0.17 -7.67
C ASP A 84 -0.12 1.51 -8.41
N ASN A 85 -0.04 1.48 -9.73
CA ASN A 85 0.03 2.67 -10.59
C ASN A 85 -1.25 3.52 -10.54
N VAL A 86 -2.43 2.91 -10.41
CA VAL A 86 -3.72 3.56 -10.32
C VAL A 86 -3.84 4.31 -8.99
N ILE A 87 -3.42 3.67 -7.89
CA ILE A 87 -3.35 4.30 -6.58
C ILE A 87 -2.36 5.46 -6.61
N PHE A 88 -1.17 5.27 -7.17
CA PHE A 88 -0.15 6.31 -7.23
C PHE A 88 -0.60 7.52 -8.03
N ALA A 89 -1.34 7.31 -9.12
CA ALA A 89 -1.91 8.38 -9.93
C ALA A 89 -3.05 9.12 -9.23
N ALA A 90 -3.77 8.46 -8.32
CA ALA A 90 -4.90 9.04 -7.59
C ALA A 90 -4.58 9.42 -6.13
N PHE A 91 -3.33 9.30 -5.70
CA PHE A 91 -2.96 9.23 -4.28
C PHE A 91 -3.39 10.46 -3.47
N GLU A 92 -3.23 11.67 -4.00
CA GLU A 92 -3.64 12.91 -3.33
C GLU A 92 -5.16 12.93 -3.06
N THR A 93 -5.95 12.38 -3.98
CA THR A 93 -7.40 12.28 -3.83
C THR A 93 -7.78 11.22 -2.80
N VAL A 94 -7.04 10.10 -2.76
CA VAL A 94 -7.19 9.05 -1.76
C VAL A 94 -6.88 9.59 -0.37
N VAL A 95 -5.70 10.20 -0.19
CA VAL A 95 -5.26 10.80 1.09
C VAL A 95 -6.24 11.86 1.55
N LYS A 96 -6.68 12.77 0.67
CA LYS A 96 -7.67 13.79 1.04
C LYS A 96 -8.96 13.17 1.58
N SER A 97 -9.45 12.10 0.95
CA SER A 97 -10.66 11.40 1.41
C SER A 97 -10.43 10.74 2.78
N CYS A 98 -9.24 10.18 3.00
CA CYS A 98 -8.83 9.59 4.27
C CYS A 98 -8.71 10.63 5.39
N ASP A 99 -8.10 11.80 5.10
CA ASP A 99 -7.95 12.91 6.03
C ASP A 99 -9.32 13.45 6.47
N GLU A 100 -10.24 13.66 5.53
CA GLU A 100 -11.63 14.07 5.81
C GLU A 100 -12.35 13.05 6.72
N ALA A 101 -12.02 11.76 6.59
CA ALA A 101 -12.55 10.68 7.40
C ALA A 101 -11.74 10.40 8.70
N ASN A 102 -10.66 11.14 8.96
CA ASN A 102 -9.71 10.89 10.05
C ASN A 102 -9.16 9.46 10.06
N VAL A 103 -8.88 8.91 8.87
CA VAL A 103 -8.31 7.57 8.69
C VAL A 103 -6.84 7.71 8.28
N PRO A 104 -5.90 7.12 9.04
CA PRO A 104 -4.49 7.17 8.67
C PRO A 104 -4.21 6.30 7.44
N VAL A 105 -3.31 6.78 6.58
CA VAL A 105 -2.84 6.09 5.38
C VAL A 105 -1.42 5.59 5.60
N PHE A 106 -1.22 4.30 5.46
CA PHE A 106 0.08 3.64 5.44
C PHE A 106 0.38 3.11 4.05
N THR A 107 1.65 2.86 3.77
CA THR A 107 2.08 2.35 2.47
C THR A 107 3.42 1.65 2.56
N SER A 108 3.82 1.03 1.46
CA SER A 108 5.17 0.48 1.25
C SER A 108 6.02 1.32 0.30
N GLU A 109 5.54 2.50 -0.08
CA GLU A 109 6.24 3.39 -1.00
C GLU A 109 6.72 4.65 -0.27
N ALA A 110 8.03 4.82 -0.10
CA ALA A 110 8.58 5.91 0.71
C ALA A 110 8.22 7.29 0.13
N GLY A 111 8.16 7.39 -1.20
CA GLY A 111 7.80 8.63 -1.91
C GLY A 111 6.38 9.13 -1.63
N LEU A 112 5.50 8.30 -1.08
CA LEU A 112 4.13 8.71 -0.75
C LEU A 112 4.01 9.40 0.62
N VAL A 113 5.03 9.31 1.49
CA VAL A 113 5.03 10.02 2.79
C VAL A 113 5.04 11.53 2.57
N SER A 114 5.84 12.03 1.63
CA SER A 114 5.84 13.46 1.26
C SER A 114 4.54 13.92 0.61
N ARG A 115 3.70 12.97 0.14
CA ARG A 115 2.39 13.20 -0.46
C ARG A 115 1.23 13.00 0.53
N GLY A 116 1.52 12.75 1.81
CA GLY A 116 0.53 12.70 2.89
C GLY A 116 0.25 11.31 3.48
N ALA A 117 1.00 10.26 3.09
CA ALA A 117 0.98 9.03 3.89
C ALA A 117 1.53 9.31 5.30
N LEU A 118 0.92 8.71 6.32
CA LEU A 118 1.36 8.84 7.71
C LEU A 118 2.74 8.21 7.92
N ALA A 119 2.94 7.01 7.37
CA ALA A 119 4.21 6.31 7.41
C ALA A 119 4.31 5.33 6.25
N SER A 120 5.55 5.02 5.87
CA SER A 120 5.87 4.01 4.88
C SER A 120 6.95 3.08 5.39
N PHE A 121 6.88 1.81 5.00
CA PHE A 121 7.98 0.88 5.11
C PHE A 121 8.10 0.09 3.82
N GLY A 122 9.19 0.32 3.09
CA GLY A 122 9.27 0.03 1.67
C GLY A 122 10.65 -0.30 1.17
N ALA A 123 10.72 -0.67 -0.09
CA ALA A 123 11.98 -0.81 -0.82
C ALA A 123 12.73 0.53 -0.91
N ASP A 124 14.07 0.46 -0.86
CA ASP A 124 14.92 1.61 -1.17
C ASP A 124 15.21 1.63 -2.68
N PHE A 125 14.46 2.46 -3.40
CA PHE A 125 14.61 2.60 -4.86
C PHE A 125 15.98 3.13 -5.29
N TYR A 126 16.68 3.90 -4.45
CA TYR A 126 18.04 4.34 -4.78
C TYR A 126 18.99 3.14 -4.79
N GLN A 127 18.89 2.29 -3.77
CA GLN A 127 19.69 1.07 -3.68
C GLN A 127 19.39 0.12 -4.86
N TRP A 128 18.11 -0.07 -5.21
CA TRP A 128 17.74 -0.86 -6.39
C TRP A 128 18.30 -0.31 -7.69
N GLY A 129 18.25 1.00 -7.88
CA GLY A 129 18.85 1.67 -9.04
C GLY A 129 20.37 1.48 -9.09
N TYR A 130 21.04 1.57 -7.96
CA TYR A 130 22.48 1.31 -7.84
C TYR A 130 22.84 -0.14 -8.19
N ASP A 131 22.12 -1.12 -7.64
CA ASP A 131 22.36 -2.54 -7.90
C ASP A 131 22.04 -2.93 -9.34
N ALA A 132 21.00 -2.36 -9.93
CA ALA A 132 20.71 -2.50 -11.36
C ALA A 132 21.84 -1.91 -12.21
N GLY A 133 22.38 -0.75 -11.83
CA GLY A 133 23.54 -0.12 -12.47
C GLY A 133 24.80 -0.98 -12.38
N LEU A 134 25.10 -1.56 -11.21
CA LEU A 134 26.19 -2.53 -11.04
C LEU A 134 26.00 -3.75 -11.92
N GLN A 135 24.80 -4.32 -11.94
CA GLN A 135 24.47 -5.46 -12.79
C GLN A 135 24.63 -5.14 -14.28
N ALA A 136 24.21 -3.96 -14.72
CA ALA A 136 24.37 -3.50 -16.10
C ALA A 136 25.84 -3.27 -16.47
N ALA A 137 26.65 -2.74 -15.55
CA ALA A 137 28.09 -2.53 -15.74
C ALA A 137 28.92 -3.83 -15.74
N TRP A 138 28.34 -4.93 -15.25
CA TRP A 138 28.95 -6.26 -15.27
C TRP A 138 28.80 -6.99 -16.62
N PHE A 139 27.91 -6.52 -17.50
CA PHE A 139 27.79 -6.99 -18.88
C PHE A 139 28.73 -6.21 -19.81
#